data_AF-A0A2S7Q2E4-F1
#
_entry.id   AF-A0A2S7Q2E4-F1
#
_cell.length_a   1.000
_cell.length_b   1.000
_cell.length_c   1.000
_cell.angle_alpha   90.00
_cell.angle_beta   90.00
_cell.angle_gamma   90.00
#
_symmetry.space_group_name_H-M   'P 1'
#
loop_
_entity.id
_entity.type
_entity.pdbx_description
1 polymer ?
#
loop_
_entity_poly.entity_id
_entity_poly.type
_entity_poly.pdbx_seq_one_letter_code
_entity_poly.pdbx_strand_id
1 'polypeptide(L)'
;MPLHLLGKKSWNVYNQDNIERVRRDENAAKAREEAEEQRMQELDAERRMQILRGEIPTPLPIEDKKNNEEEPGERRSHKDGRERKKRKRAGENDTDFEMRIAAQESQTSENDRQIVLRKSIDAPLVDHAGHIDLFPQERPQKPSVEKNAEAEKEKERKKKEYEDQYTMRFSNAAGFKQGLDNPWYSKANPEAKAIDENNPGKDVWGNEDPRRKEREAARIVSNDPLAAMKLGAAQARQVKKEREQWRKEKEREMKELEAEERSKKRRRRSDGDDLEDDLKGFDLDRPQKKSRSSRRDDSDHERDKESRRRHRHRRRSERDEGDRHRSHQHRHRHRD
;
A
#
# COMPACT_ATOMS: atom_id res chain seq x y z
N MET A 1 -52.02 -32.00 18.21
CA MET A 1 -52.16 -30.60 18.67
C MET A 1 -50.84 -29.87 18.42
N PRO A 2 -50.81 -28.65 17.85
CA PRO A 2 -49.56 -27.97 17.55
C PRO A 2 -48.81 -27.59 18.85
N LEU A 3 -47.59 -28.13 19.02
CA LEU A 3 -46.82 -28.13 20.28
C LEU A 3 -46.00 -26.85 20.56
N HIS A 4 -45.97 -25.87 19.66
CA HIS A 4 -45.09 -24.70 19.82
C HIS A 4 -45.86 -23.42 20.20
N LEU A 5 -45.95 -23.18 21.51
CA LEU A 5 -46.50 -21.94 22.09
C LEU A 5 -45.52 -20.77 22.00
N LEU A 6 -44.22 -21.04 21.77
CA LEU A 6 -43.16 -20.02 21.81
C LEU A 6 -43.31 -18.97 20.70
N GLY A 7 -43.71 -19.38 19.49
CA GLY A 7 -43.90 -18.46 18.35
C GLY A 7 -45.01 -17.42 18.55
N LYS A 8 -45.95 -17.66 19.48
CA LYS A 8 -47.05 -16.73 19.78
C LYS A 8 -46.69 -15.70 20.87
N LYS A 9 -45.52 -15.81 21.48
CA LYS A 9 -45.09 -14.92 22.57
C LYS A 9 -44.35 -13.72 22.00
N SER A 10 -44.74 -12.51 22.39
CA SER A 10 -44.17 -11.24 21.91
C SER A 10 -42.71 -11.01 22.29
N TRP A 11 -42.16 -11.74 23.27
CA TRP A 11 -40.75 -11.67 23.65
C TRP A 11 -39.88 -12.70 22.93
N ASN A 12 -40.47 -13.59 22.13
CA ASN A 12 -39.68 -14.60 21.41
C ASN A 12 -38.77 -13.92 20.39
N VAL A 13 -37.45 -14.05 20.59
CA VAL A 13 -36.42 -13.46 19.73
C VAL A 13 -36.55 -13.92 18.28
N TYR A 14 -37.05 -15.14 18.06
CA TYR A 14 -37.22 -15.71 16.72
C TYR A 14 -38.47 -15.24 15.97
N ASN A 15 -39.31 -14.40 16.58
CA ASN A 15 -40.43 -13.80 15.87
C ASN A 15 -39.93 -12.74 14.89
N GLN A 16 -40.48 -12.73 13.68
CA GLN A 16 -40.10 -11.81 12.60
C GLN A 16 -40.15 -10.34 13.07
N ASP A 17 -41.22 -9.94 13.76
CA ASP A 17 -41.39 -8.59 14.30
C ASP A 17 -40.25 -8.16 15.25
N ASN A 18 -39.72 -9.08 16.05
CA ASN A 18 -38.62 -8.80 16.98
C ASN A 18 -37.28 -8.74 16.25
N ILE A 19 -37.07 -9.61 15.27
CA ILE A 19 -35.88 -9.59 14.41
C ILE A 19 -35.83 -8.27 13.63
N GLU A 20 -36.97 -7.80 13.11
CA GLU A 20 -37.06 -6.52 12.39
C GLU A 20 -36.80 -5.32 13.30
N ARG A 21 -37.28 -5.35 14.56
CA ARG A 21 -36.97 -4.31 15.55
C ARG A 21 -35.46 -4.24 15.82
N VAL A 22 -34.84 -5.39 16.11
CA VAL A 22 -33.39 -5.46 16.34
C VAL A 22 -32.62 -4.97 15.13
N ARG A 23 -33.00 -5.40 13.92
CA ARG A 23 -32.36 -4.95 12.68
C ARG A 23 -32.49 -3.44 12.45
N ARG A 24 -33.63 -2.84 12.82
CA ARG A 24 -33.82 -1.39 12.74
C ARG A 24 -32.92 -0.65 13.73
N ASP A 25 -32.81 -1.17 14.95
CA ASP A 25 -31.96 -0.59 15.99
C ASP A 25 -30.48 -0.73 15.65
N GLU A 26 -30.05 -1.89 15.14
CA GLU A 26 -28.71 -2.14 14.62
C GLU A 26 -28.39 -1.20 13.44
N ASN A 27 -29.32 -1.03 12.50
CA ASN A 27 -29.12 -0.12 11.38
C ASN A 27 -29.06 1.34 11.83
N ALA A 28 -29.85 1.73 12.83
CA ALA A 28 -29.80 3.07 13.41
C ALA A 28 -28.49 3.32 14.18
N ALA A 29 -28.01 2.32 14.92
CA ALA A 29 -26.72 2.37 15.61
C ALA A 29 -25.57 2.49 14.60
N LYS A 30 -25.57 1.63 13.57
CA LYS A 30 -24.59 1.65 12.50
C LYS A 30 -24.58 2.97 11.73
N ALA A 31 -25.75 3.54 11.43
CA ALA A 31 -25.84 4.83 10.75
C ALA A 31 -25.26 5.99 11.59
N ARG A 32 -25.32 5.91 12.92
CA ARG A 32 -24.68 6.90 13.81
C ARG A 32 -23.17 6.75 13.80
N GLU A 33 -22.67 5.52 13.91
CA GLU A 33 -21.23 5.22 13.83
C GLU A 33 -20.64 5.66 12.49
N GLU A 34 -21.30 5.34 11.36
CA GLU A 34 -20.86 5.77 10.02
C GLU A 34 -20.82 7.30 9.89
N ALA A 35 -21.76 8.03 10.51
CA ALA A 35 -21.77 9.50 10.50
C ALA A 35 -20.64 10.09 11.35
N GLU A 36 -20.28 9.46 12.46
CA GLU A 36 -19.15 9.85 13.30
C GLU A 36 -17.81 9.56 12.61
N GLU A 37 -17.67 8.39 11.97
CA GLU A 37 -16.51 8.04 11.17
C GLU A 37 -16.31 9.02 9.99
N GLN A 38 -17.40 9.41 9.31
CA GLN A 38 -17.32 10.42 8.24
C GLN A 38 -16.81 11.76 8.77
N ARG A 39 -17.29 12.22 9.92
CA ARG A 39 -16.79 13.45 10.56
C ARG A 39 -15.30 13.36 10.89
N MET A 40 -14.85 12.22 11.43
CA MET A 40 -13.43 12.01 11.73
C MET A 40 -12.57 11.99 10.47
N GLN A 41 -13.06 11.36 9.39
CA GLN A 41 -12.39 11.36 8.09
C GLN A 41 -12.31 12.76 7.48
N GLU A 42 -13.38 13.56 7.60
CA GLU A 42 -13.41 14.95 7.16
C GLU A 42 -12.38 15.81 7.92
N LEU A 43 -12.31 15.70 9.25
CA LEU A 43 -11.31 16.40 10.06
C LEU A 43 -9.88 16.02 9.66
N ASP A 44 -9.63 14.72 9.46
CA ASP A 44 -8.32 14.24 9.00
C ASP A 44 -8.00 14.70 7.57
N ALA A 45 -9.00 14.75 6.69
CA ALA A 45 -8.85 15.25 5.32
C ALA A 45 -8.56 16.75 5.31
N GLU A 46 -9.26 17.55 6.12
CA GLU A 46 -9.01 18.98 6.31
C GLU A 46 -7.61 19.24 6.84
N ARG A 47 -7.17 18.45 7.82
CA ARG A 47 -5.80 18.52 8.35
C ARG A 47 -4.76 18.22 7.27
N ARG A 48 -4.99 17.20 6.45
CA ARG A 48 -4.13 16.89 5.30
C ARG A 48 -4.10 18.05 4.30
N MET A 49 -5.25 18.67 4.03
CA MET A 49 -5.35 19.85 3.18
C MET A 49 -4.58 21.05 3.75
N GLN A 50 -4.62 21.29 5.06
CA GLN A 50 -3.85 22.35 5.73
C GLN A 50 -2.34 22.12 5.62
N ILE A 51 -1.88 20.87 5.85
CA ILE A 51 -0.46 20.51 5.64
C ILE A 51 -0.05 20.78 4.19
N LEU A 52 -0.88 20.42 3.22
CA LEU A 52 -0.62 20.69 1.80
C LEU A 52 -0.62 22.19 1.48
N ARG A 53 -1.38 23.00 2.21
CA ARG A 53 -1.37 24.47 2.11
C ARG A 53 -0.19 25.12 2.86
N GLY A 54 0.58 24.36 3.62
CA GLY A 54 1.70 24.88 4.43
C GLY A 54 1.24 25.58 5.72
N GLU A 55 -0.01 25.40 6.12
CA GLU A 55 -0.56 25.91 7.38
C GLU A 55 -0.27 24.92 8.53
N ILE A 56 -0.18 25.43 9.77
CA ILE A 56 -0.01 24.59 10.96
C ILE A 56 -1.31 23.78 11.15
N PRO A 57 -1.26 22.43 11.20
CA PRO A 57 -2.47 21.60 11.25
C PRO A 57 -3.28 21.86 12.51
N THR A 58 -4.61 21.92 12.37
CA THR A 58 -5.54 22.05 13.50
C THR A 58 -5.37 20.87 14.47
N PRO A 59 -5.21 21.12 15.78
CA PRO A 59 -5.07 20.07 16.76
C PRO A 59 -6.36 19.24 16.84
N LEU A 60 -6.22 17.92 16.86
CA LEU A 60 -7.36 17.01 16.97
C LEU A 60 -8.07 17.26 18.32
N PRO A 61 -9.42 17.24 18.35
CA PRO A 61 -10.15 17.17 19.61
C PRO A 61 -9.68 15.92 20.36
N ILE A 62 -9.00 16.11 21.48
CA ILE A 62 -8.71 15.02 22.41
C ILE A 62 -10.06 14.71 23.03
N GLU A 63 -10.73 13.69 22.52
CA GLU A 63 -11.85 13.11 23.25
C GLU A 63 -11.27 12.52 24.53
N ASP A 64 -11.34 13.31 25.60
CA ASP A 64 -11.21 12.84 26.97
C ASP A 64 -12.33 11.82 27.16
N LYS A 65 -12.05 10.56 26.79
CA LYS A 65 -12.87 9.41 27.17
C LYS A 65 -12.92 9.44 28.69
N LYS A 66 -13.99 10.02 29.23
CA LYS A 66 -14.36 9.87 30.64
C LYS A 66 -14.52 8.36 30.84
N ASN A 67 -13.48 7.75 31.40
CA ASN A 67 -13.47 6.38 31.90
C ASN A 67 -14.54 6.25 32.99
N ASN A 68 -15.80 6.12 32.59
CA ASN A 68 -16.93 5.81 33.44
C ASN A 68 -17.70 4.64 32.84
N GLU A 69 -17.00 3.56 32.50
CA GLU A 69 -17.60 2.23 32.41
C GLU A 69 -16.62 1.24 33.04
N GLU A 70 -17.14 0.52 34.05
CA GLU A 70 -16.44 -0.45 34.86
C GLU A 70 -16.06 -1.68 34.02
N GLU A 71 -14.77 -1.80 33.68
CA GLU A 71 -14.20 -3.01 33.08
C GLU A 71 -13.23 -3.65 34.10
N PRO A 72 -13.53 -4.85 34.63
CA PRO A 72 -12.68 -5.51 35.60
C PRO A 72 -11.57 -6.30 34.89
N GLY A 73 -10.38 -5.69 34.88
CA GLY A 73 -9.12 -6.40 35.03
C GLY A 73 -8.53 -7.03 33.78
N GLU A 74 -7.57 -6.35 33.17
CA GLU A 74 -6.41 -7.03 32.61
C GLU A 74 -5.13 -6.20 32.74
N ARG A 75 -4.07 -6.92 33.11
CA ARG A 75 -2.84 -6.44 33.73
C ARG A 75 -2.00 -5.66 32.71
N ARG A 76 -1.94 -4.34 32.89
CA ARG A 76 -0.98 -3.49 32.18
C ARG A 76 0.44 -3.79 32.68
N SER A 77 1.19 -4.46 31.80
CA SER A 77 2.60 -4.23 31.46
C SER A 77 3.38 -3.43 32.50
N HIS A 78 4.14 -4.15 33.33
CA HIS A 78 5.16 -3.59 34.20
C HIS A 78 6.38 -3.28 33.32
N LYS A 79 6.45 -2.06 32.78
CA LYS A 79 7.67 -1.56 32.13
C LYS A 79 7.95 -0.13 32.61
N ASP A 80 9.21 0.04 32.98
CA ASP A 80 9.92 1.27 33.34
C ASP A 80 9.78 1.79 34.80
N GLY A 81 10.70 1.29 35.63
CA GLY A 81 11.72 2.18 36.19
C GLY A 81 11.27 3.26 37.16
N ARG A 82 10.39 2.94 38.12
CA ARG A 82 10.28 3.78 39.32
C ARG A 82 11.59 3.68 40.10
N GLU A 83 12.46 4.67 39.94
CA GLU A 83 13.61 4.88 40.83
C GLU A 83 13.09 4.81 42.27
N ARG A 84 13.51 3.76 42.98
CA ARG A 84 13.01 3.50 44.33
C ARG A 84 13.47 4.66 45.21
N LYS A 85 12.53 5.51 45.64
CA LYS A 85 12.77 6.60 46.60
C LYS A 85 13.67 6.09 47.73
N LYS A 86 14.86 6.67 47.87
CA LYS A 86 15.82 6.28 48.90
C LYS A 86 15.21 6.60 50.27
N ARG A 87 15.33 5.68 51.22
CA ARG A 87 14.80 5.84 52.59
C ARG A 87 15.90 6.40 53.50
N LYS A 88 15.50 7.11 54.57
CA LYS A 88 16.40 7.55 55.65
C LYS A 88 17.00 6.31 56.33
N ARG A 89 18.30 6.33 56.66
CA ARG A 89 18.91 5.28 57.51
C ARG A 89 18.58 5.57 58.97
N ALA A 90 18.60 4.54 59.81
CA ALA A 90 18.35 4.71 61.25
C ALA A 90 19.44 5.62 61.87
N GLY A 91 19.03 6.71 62.52
CA GLY A 91 19.92 7.69 63.15
C GLY A 91 20.43 8.83 62.25
N GLU A 92 20.01 8.92 60.99
CA GLU A 92 20.32 10.08 60.13
C GLU A 92 19.35 11.25 60.43
N ASN A 93 19.89 12.46 60.61
CA ASN A 93 19.08 13.69 60.65
C ASN A 93 18.62 14.08 59.24
N ASP A 94 17.59 14.94 59.15
CA ASP A 94 16.99 15.35 57.87
C ASP A 94 18.00 16.04 56.94
N THR A 95 18.92 16.83 57.50
CA THR A 95 20.03 17.47 56.78
C THR A 95 21.04 16.47 56.24
N ASP A 96 21.37 15.43 57.02
CA ASP A 96 22.35 14.41 56.63
C ASP A 96 21.79 13.52 55.52
N PHE A 97 20.48 13.23 55.56
CA PHE A 97 19.79 12.52 54.50
C PHE A 97 19.82 13.29 53.17
N GLU A 98 19.54 14.59 53.20
CA GLU A 98 19.56 15.46 52.03
C GLU A 98 20.98 15.62 51.46
N MET A 99 21.99 15.84 52.31
CA MET A 99 23.40 15.89 51.89
C MET A 99 23.85 14.59 51.22
N ARG A 100 23.43 13.43 51.73
CA ARG A 100 23.77 12.13 51.13
C ARG A 100 23.15 11.96 49.74
N ILE A 101 21.91 12.38 49.55
CA ILE A 101 21.23 12.32 48.25
C ILE A 101 21.91 13.28 47.27
N ALA A 102 22.15 14.53 47.68
CA ALA A 102 22.78 15.55 46.84
C ALA A 102 24.21 15.15 46.40
N ALA A 103 25.01 14.55 47.29
CA ALA A 103 26.34 14.04 46.96
C ALA A 103 26.28 12.86 45.99
N GLN A 104 25.24 12.02 46.06
CA GLN A 104 25.08 10.91 45.13
C GLN A 104 24.66 11.40 43.73
N GLU A 105 23.79 12.40 43.65
CA GLU A 105 23.37 13.02 42.39
C GLU A 105 24.49 13.81 41.72
N SER A 106 25.33 14.52 42.50
CA SER A 106 26.49 15.22 41.95
C SER A 106 27.51 14.25 41.34
N GLN A 107 27.80 13.13 42.00
CA GLN A 107 28.68 12.09 41.49
C GLN A 107 28.14 11.43 40.20
N THR A 108 26.84 11.18 40.10
CA THR A 108 26.25 10.71 38.83
C THR A 108 26.39 11.76 37.73
N SER A 109 26.20 13.04 38.05
CA SER A 109 26.34 14.13 37.07
C SER A 109 27.80 14.38 36.62
N GLU A 110 28.79 14.12 37.47
CA GLU A 110 30.22 14.23 37.13
C GLU A 110 30.66 13.11 36.18
N ASN A 111 30.17 11.88 36.40
CA ASN A 111 30.42 10.76 35.49
C ASN A 111 29.82 11.02 34.10
N ASP A 112 28.63 11.62 34.02
CA ASP A 112 28.01 12.01 32.75
C ASP A 112 28.77 13.17 32.05
N ARG A 113 29.37 14.09 32.81
CA ARG A 113 30.19 15.19 32.27
C ARG A 113 31.55 14.73 31.76
N GLN A 114 32.16 13.71 32.37
CA GLN A 114 33.46 13.18 31.94
C GLN A 114 33.41 12.46 30.58
N ILE A 115 32.23 11.99 30.14
CA ILE A 115 32.06 11.36 28.80
C ILE A 115 32.21 12.40 27.66
N VAL A 116 32.15 13.70 27.95
CA VAL A 116 32.29 14.78 26.95
C VAL A 116 33.74 15.26 26.77
N LEU A 117 34.68 14.88 27.66
CA LEU A 117 36.11 15.17 27.50
C LEU A 117 36.81 14.10 26.66
N ARG A 118 36.68 14.27 25.34
CA ARG A 118 37.52 13.80 24.22
C ARG A 118 38.58 12.73 24.54
N LYS A 119 38.37 11.53 23.99
CA LYS A 119 39.39 10.49 23.76
C LYS A 119 40.54 11.07 22.91
N SER A 120 41.80 10.72 23.20
CA SER A 120 42.95 11.09 22.36
C SER A 120 42.85 10.38 21.01
N ILE A 121 42.60 11.13 19.93
CA ILE A 121 42.50 10.59 18.57
C ILE A 121 43.88 10.74 17.90
N ASP A 122 44.50 9.62 17.53
CA ASP A 122 45.75 9.55 16.75
C ASP A 122 45.50 9.86 15.25
N ALA A 123 44.88 11.01 14.96
CA ALA A 123 44.63 11.48 13.60
C ALA A 123 45.60 12.63 13.23
N PRO A 124 46.12 12.68 12.00
CA PRO A 124 46.98 13.78 11.56
C PRO A 124 46.20 15.10 11.58
N LEU A 125 46.75 16.11 12.25
CA LEU A 125 46.15 17.44 12.42
C LEU A 125 45.94 18.20 11.10
N VAL A 126 46.64 17.80 10.05
CA VAL A 126 46.67 18.48 8.76
C VAL A 126 46.23 17.51 7.68
N ASP A 127 45.29 17.94 6.85
CA ASP A 127 44.82 17.18 5.70
C ASP A 127 45.94 17.07 4.64
N HIS A 128 45.87 16.08 3.76
CA HIS A 128 46.83 15.86 2.66
C HIS A 128 46.99 17.07 1.71
N ALA A 129 46.04 18.02 1.73
CA ALA A 129 46.13 19.29 1.02
C ALA A 129 46.78 20.43 1.83
N GLY A 130 47.27 20.18 3.06
CA GLY A 130 47.94 21.16 3.91
C GLY A 130 47.02 22.01 4.80
N HIS A 131 45.71 21.75 4.83
CA HIS A 131 44.76 22.48 5.66
C HIS A 131 44.63 21.86 7.06
N ILE A 132 44.46 22.69 8.10
CA ILE A 132 44.25 22.20 9.48
C ILE A 132 42.83 21.66 9.60
N ASP A 133 42.69 20.36 9.87
CA ASP A 133 41.39 19.72 10.04
C ASP A 133 40.92 19.88 11.50
N LEU A 134 40.02 20.83 11.72
CA LEU A 134 39.44 21.12 13.06
C LEU A 134 38.53 20.00 13.58
N PHE A 135 38.19 19.05 12.71
CA PHE A 135 37.36 17.88 13.00
C PHE A 135 38.06 16.60 12.50
N PRO A 136 39.02 16.04 13.25
CA PRO A 136 39.73 14.83 12.85
C PRO A 136 38.73 13.66 12.78
N GLN A 137 38.38 13.27 11.55
CA GLN A 137 37.63 12.05 11.30
C GLN A 137 38.63 10.89 11.19
N GLU A 138 38.43 9.82 11.98
CA GLU A 138 39.19 8.58 11.85
C GLU A 138 38.96 8.00 10.45
N ARG A 139 39.87 8.27 9.51
CA ARG A 139 39.84 7.59 8.21
C ARG A 139 40.31 6.16 8.46
N PRO A 140 39.50 5.13 8.15
CA PRO A 140 39.97 3.77 8.26
C PRO A 140 41.12 3.62 7.28
N GLN A 141 42.34 3.55 7.80
CA GLN A 141 43.50 3.09 7.05
C GLN A 141 43.08 1.75 6.45
N LYS A 142 42.86 1.69 5.15
CA LYS A 142 42.69 0.43 4.44
C LYS A 142 44.11 -0.09 4.22
N PRO A 143 44.65 -1.03 5.03
CA PRO A 143 45.81 -1.74 4.56
C PRO A 143 45.37 -2.47 3.29
N SER A 144 46.14 -2.30 2.23
CA SER A 144 46.02 -3.06 0.98
C SER A 144 46.34 -4.53 1.30
N VAL A 145 45.40 -5.23 1.94
CA VAL A 145 45.46 -6.67 2.15
C VAL A 145 44.67 -7.26 0.99
N GLU A 146 45.39 -7.97 0.14
CA GLU A 146 44.85 -8.78 -0.94
C GLU A 146 43.65 -9.59 -0.41
N LYS A 147 42.56 -9.61 -1.19
CA LYS A 147 41.28 -10.21 -0.80
C LYS A 147 41.40 -11.72 -0.70
N ASN A 148 41.88 -12.20 0.44
CA ASN A 148 41.83 -13.61 0.79
C ASN A 148 40.39 -13.95 1.18
N ALA A 149 39.68 -14.64 0.29
CA ALA A 149 38.29 -15.06 0.48
C ALA A 149 38.08 -15.90 1.76
N GLU A 150 39.15 -16.52 2.27
CA GLU A 150 39.14 -17.25 3.53
C GLU A 150 39.15 -16.31 4.75
N ALA A 151 39.89 -15.19 4.67
CA ALA A 151 39.98 -14.21 5.76
C ALA A 151 38.68 -13.42 5.93
N GLU A 152 37.92 -13.16 4.87
CA GLU A 152 36.60 -12.52 4.96
C GLU A 152 35.58 -13.46 5.61
N LYS A 153 35.57 -14.75 5.24
CA LYS A 153 34.71 -15.76 5.85
C LYS A 153 35.01 -15.94 7.35
N GLU A 154 36.27 -15.94 7.75
CA GLU A 154 36.63 -16.02 9.18
C GLU A 154 36.20 -14.77 9.96
N LYS A 155 36.35 -13.57 9.39
CA LYS A 155 35.89 -12.32 10.01
C LYS A 155 34.37 -12.30 10.16
N GLU A 156 33.63 -12.76 9.16
CA GLU A 156 32.17 -12.87 9.23
C GLU A 156 31.72 -13.91 10.27
N ARG A 157 32.42 -15.03 10.38
CA ARG A 157 32.13 -16.04 11.42
C ARG A 157 32.39 -15.48 12.82
N LYS A 158 33.53 -14.83 13.05
CA LYS A 158 33.83 -14.17 14.33
C LYS A 158 32.84 -13.07 14.67
N LYS A 159 32.41 -12.28 13.67
CA LYS A 159 31.40 -11.24 13.85
C LYS A 159 30.05 -11.83 14.25
N LYS A 160 29.62 -12.92 13.60
CA LYS A 160 28.40 -13.65 13.98
C LYS A 160 28.50 -14.24 15.38
N GLU A 161 29.61 -14.91 15.72
CA GLU A 161 29.84 -15.45 17.05
C GLU A 161 29.82 -14.34 18.13
N TYR A 162 30.38 -13.17 17.84
CA TYR A 162 30.31 -12.00 18.71
C TYR A 162 28.88 -11.46 18.84
N GLU A 163 28.18 -11.28 17.72
CA GLU A 163 26.76 -10.88 17.74
C GLU A 163 25.89 -11.87 18.51
N ASP A 164 26.18 -13.17 18.42
CA ASP A 164 25.47 -14.23 19.13
C ASP A 164 25.77 -14.21 20.64
N GLN A 165 26.99 -13.82 21.05
CA GLN A 165 27.33 -13.63 22.47
C GLN A 165 26.57 -12.48 23.12
N TYR A 166 26.31 -11.40 22.36
CA TYR A 166 25.67 -10.19 22.90
C TYR A 166 24.17 -10.11 22.58
N THR A 167 23.65 -10.90 21.65
CA THR A 167 22.22 -10.91 21.29
C THR A 167 21.57 -12.24 21.63
N MET A 168 20.60 -12.23 22.55
CA MET A 168 19.81 -13.40 22.94
C MET A 168 18.76 -13.73 21.87
N ARG A 169 19.19 -14.24 20.72
CA ARG A 169 18.28 -14.74 19.68
C ARG A 169 17.93 -16.21 19.94
N PHE A 170 16.64 -16.53 19.97
CA PHE A 170 16.14 -17.89 20.19
C PHE A 170 16.64 -18.90 19.15
N SER A 171 17.02 -18.45 17.95
CA SER A 171 17.66 -19.27 16.92
C SER A 171 19.06 -19.77 17.29
N ASN A 172 19.78 -19.01 18.10
CA ASN A 172 21.18 -19.26 18.43
C ASN A 172 21.32 -20.00 19.78
N ALA A 173 20.29 -19.93 20.62
CA ALA A 173 20.24 -20.58 21.93
C ALA A 173 20.12 -22.11 21.87
N ALA A 174 19.88 -22.70 20.69
CA ALA A 174 19.72 -24.14 20.52
C ALA A 174 21.03 -24.96 20.62
N GLY A 175 22.18 -24.31 20.87
CA GLY A 175 23.42 -24.95 21.37
C GLY A 175 24.06 -26.04 20.49
N PHE A 176 23.46 -26.36 19.35
CA PHE A 176 23.89 -27.42 18.47
C PHE A 176 23.58 -26.98 17.05
N LYS A 177 24.45 -27.35 16.10
CA LYS A 177 24.31 -27.06 14.66
C LYS A 177 23.13 -27.80 14.01
N GLN A 178 22.06 -28.05 14.76
CA GLN A 178 20.77 -28.49 14.29
C GLN A 178 19.93 -27.23 14.19
N GLY A 179 19.74 -26.76 12.96
CA GLY A 179 18.75 -25.72 12.69
C GLY A 179 17.40 -26.12 13.32
N LEU A 180 16.56 -25.11 13.52
CA LEU A 180 15.16 -25.25 13.96
C LEU A 180 14.31 -26.18 13.06
N ASP A 181 14.89 -26.76 12.02
CA ASP A 181 14.26 -27.61 11.02
C ASP A 181 13.65 -28.89 11.62
N ASN A 182 14.18 -29.39 12.74
CA ASN A 182 13.62 -30.54 13.42
C ASN A 182 13.52 -30.34 14.93
N PRO A 183 12.40 -29.78 15.42
CA PRO A 183 12.11 -29.75 16.84
C PRO A 183 12.11 -31.17 17.44
N TRP A 184 12.50 -31.32 18.71
CA TRP A 184 12.66 -32.63 19.35
C TRP A 184 11.40 -33.52 19.34
N TYR A 185 10.22 -32.91 19.22
CA TYR A 185 8.91 -33.59 19.07
C TYR A 185 8.59 -34.03 17.63
N SER A 186 9.38 -33.63 16.63
CA SER A 186 9.21 -34.00 15.20
C SER A 186 9.99 -35.24 14.78
N LYS A 187 10.61 -35.97 15.72
CA LYS A 187 11.28 -37.25 15.50
C LYS A 187 10.26 -38.38 15.22
N ALA A 188 9.39 -38.21 14.24
CA ALA A 188 8.73 -39.33 13.61
C ALA A 188 9.70 -39.92 12.59
N ASN A 189 9.95 -41.23 12.67
CA ASN A 189 10.83 -41.93 11.74
C ASN A 189 10.45 -41.56 10.29
N PRO A 190 11.41 -41.22 9.41
CA PRO A 190 11.11 -40.91 8.02
C PRO A 190 10.41 -42.08 7.31
N GLU A 191 10.69 -43.31 7.75
CA GLU A 191 9.98 -44.52 7.32
C GLU A 191 8.50 -44.53 7.73
N ALA A 192 8.15 -44.06 8.94
CA ALA A 192 6.76 -43.98 9.39
C ALA A 192 5.96 -42.91 8.64
N LYS A 193 6.59 -41.77 8.30
CA LYS A 193 5.97 -40.72 7.46
C LYS A 193 5.73 -41.19 6.03
N ALA A 194 6.69 -41.91 5.44
CA ALA A 194 6.53 -42.48 4.10
C ALA A 194 5.42 -43.56 4.05
N ILE A 195 5.19 -44.28 5.15
CA ILE A 195 4.11 -45.26 5.25
C ILE A 195 2.74 -44.58 5.35
N ASP A 196 2.59 -43.50 6.13
CA ASP A 196 1.34 -42.73 6.21
C ASP A 196 1.01 -41.98 4.90
N GLU A 197 2.03 -41.49 4.19
CA GLU A 197 1.85 -40.85 2.88
C GLU A 197 1.35 -41.83 1.80
N ASN A 198 1.68 -43.12 1.90
CA ASN A 198 1.25 -44.15 0.95
C ASN A 198 -0.04 -44.88 1.35
N ASN A 199 -0.49 -44.77 2.61
CA ASN A 199 -1.72 -45.42 3.05
C ASN A 199 -2.94 -44.51 2.82
N PRO A 200 -3.99 -44.91 2.07
CA PRO A 200 -5.25 -44.17 2.07
C PRO A 200 -5.78 -44.15 3.52
N GLY A 201 -6.05 -42.95 4.04
CA GLY A 201 -6.53 -42.82 5.41
C GLY A 201 -7.86 -43.56 5.57
N LYS A 202 -7.99 -44.41 6.60
CA LYS A 202 -9.23 -45.14 6.89
C LYS A 202 -10.30 -44.17 7.38
N ASP A 203 -11.55 -44.29 6.98
CA ASP A 203 -12.65 -43.49 7.52
C ASP A 203 -12.94 -43.84 9.00
N VAL A 204 -13.83 -43.11 9.65
CA VAL A 204 -14.28 -43.35 11.04
C VAL A 204 -14.77 -44.80 11.23
N TRP A 205 -15.26 -45.43 10.16
CA TRP A 205 -15.69 -46.82 10.12
C TRP A 205 -14.63 -47.83 9.65
N GLY A 206 -13.38 -47.42 9.46
CA GLY A 206 -12.27 -48.31 9.13
C GLY A 206 -12.09 -48.66 7.65
N ASN A 207 -12.97 -48.17 6.76
CA ASN A 207 -12.85 -48.37 5.31
C ASN A 207 -11.81 -47.44 4.69
N GLU A 208 -11.09 -47.90 3.67
CA GLU A 208 -10.10 -47.06 2.97
C GLU A 208 -10.79 -45.98 2.13
N ASP A 209 -10.58 -44.71 2.49
CA ASP A 209 -11.13 -43.56 1.78
C ASP A 209 -10.03 -42.85 0.97
N PRO A 210 -9.95 -43.06 -0.36
CA PRO A 210 -8.88 -42.49 -1.19
C PRO A 210 -8.95 -40.94 -1.23
N ARG A 211 -10.16 -40.38 -1.14
CA ARG A 211 -10.40 -38.93 -1.15
C ARG A 211 -10.27 -38.28 0.23
N ARG A 212 -9.95 -39.04 1.29
CA ARG A 212 -9.78 -38.45 2.63
C ARG A 212 -8.67 -37.41 2.64
N LYS A 213 -7.54 -37.71 1.98
CA LYS A 213 -6.39 -36.79 1.83
C LYS A 213 -6.77 -35.52 1.07
N GLU A 214 -7.55 -35.66 -0.01
CA GLU A 214 -8.05 -34.50 -0.77
C GLU A 214 -8.98 -33.63 0.07
N ARG A 215 -9.89 -34.22 0.86
CA ARG A 215 -10.77 -33.48 1.77
C ARG A 215 -9.99 -32.80 2.89
N GLU A 216 -8.97 -33.44 3.44
CA GLU A 216 -8.10 -32.85 4.46
C GLU A 216 -7.27 -31.70 3.89
N ALA A 217 -6.68 -31.87 2.70
CA ALA A 217 -6.00 -30.79 1.99
C ALA A 217 -6.95 -29.63 1.68
N ALA A 218 -8.17 -29.91 1.21
CA ALA A 218 -9.19 -28.89 0.97
C ALA A 218 -9.61 -28.18 2.26
N ARG A 219 -9.74 -28.90 3.38
CA ARG A 219 -10.03 -28.30 4.71
C ARG A 219 -8.88 -27.42 5.19
N ILE A 220 -7.63 -27.85 4.99
CA ILE A 220 -6.44 -27.05 5.33
C ILE A 220 -6.42 -25.77 4.50
N VAL A 221 -6.67 -25.88 3.19
CA VAL A 221 -6.74 -24.73 2.27
C VAL A 221 -7.94 -23.82 2.58
N SER A 222 -9.10 -24.37 2.95
CA SER A 222 -10.28 -23.57 3.29
C SER A 222 -10.16 -22.88 4.65
N ASN A 223 -9.48 -23.52 5.61
CA ASN A 223 -9.28 -22.96 6.95
C ASN A 223 -8.07 -22.02 7.02
N ASP A 224 -7.25 -21.93 5.97
CA ASP A 224 -6.15 -20.98 5.87
C ASP A 224 -6.66 -19.63 5.31
N PRO A 225 -6.66 -18.54 6.11
CA PRO A 225 -7.07 -17.22 5.63
C PRO A 225 -6.18 -16.70 4.48
N LEU A 226 -4.89 -17.09 4.45
CA LEU A 226 -3.97 -16.68 3.40
C LEU A 226 -4.35 -17.31 2.06
N ALA A 227 -4.80 -18.57 2.06
CA ALA A 227 -5.27 -19.25 0.87
C ALA A 227 -6.54 -18.60 0.31
N ALA A 228 -7.48 -18.20 1.16
CA ALA A 228 -8.66 -17.43 0.75
C ALA A 228 -8.28 -16.10 0.09
N MET A 229 -7.32 -15.35 0.65
CA MET A 229 -6.82 -14.11 0.05
C MET A 229 -6.15 -14.36 -1.32
N LYS A 230 -5.40 -15.45 -1.46
CA LYS A 230 -4.76 -15.81 -2.74
C LYS A 230 -5.79 -16.16 -3.81
N LEU A 231 -6.84 -16.90 -3.46
CA LEU A 231 -7.96 -17.21 -4.37
C LEU A 231 -8.68 -15.92 -4.80
N GLY A 232 -8.99 -15.03 -3.85
CA GLY A 232 -9.61 -13.73 -4.16
C GLY A 232 -8.74 -12.87 -5.09
N ALA A 233 -7.44 -12.82 -4.84
CA ALA A 233 -6.50 -12.09 -5.71
C ALA A 233 -6.40 -12.71 -7.12
N ALA A 234 -6.47 -14.04 -7.23
CA ALA A 234 -6.49 -14.73 -8.53
C ALA A 234 -7.78 -14.42 -9.31
N GLN A 235 -8.94 -14.46 -8.66
CA GLN A 235 -10.23 -14.09 -9.27
C GLN A 235 -10.23 -12.63 -9.73
N ALA A 236 -9.71 -11.70 -8.93
CA ALA A 236 -9.58 -10.30 -9.34
C ALA A 236 -8.66 -10.12 -10.58
N ARG A 237 -7.62 -10.94 -10.72
CA ARG A 237 -6.77 -10.96 -11.92
C ARG A 237 -7.50 -11.53 -13.14
N GLN A 238 -8.33 -12.56 -12.96
CA GLN A 238 -9.16 -13.13 -14.04
C GLN A 238 -10.15 -12.10 -14.56
N VAL A 239 -10.92 -11.45 -13.68
CA VAL A 239 -11.88 -10.39 -14.06
C VAL A 239 -11.19 -9.23 -14.77
N LYS A 240 -9.99 -8.83 -14.32
CA LYS A 240 -9.20 -7.79 -15.02
C LYS A 240 -8.82 -8.20 -16.44
N LYS A 241 -8.40 -9.45 -16.64
CA LYS A 241 -8.06 -9.97 -17.97
C LYS A 241 -9.29 -10.05 -18.87
N GLU A 242 -10.42 -10.53 -18.35
CA GLU A 242 -11.69 -10.56 -19.09
C GLU A 242 -12.14 -9.17 -19.52
N ARG A 243 -12.07 -8.19 -18.60
CA ARG A 243 -12.41 -6.79 -18.91
C ARG A 243 -11.48 -6.19 -19.96
N GLU A 244 -10.19 -6.54 -19.92
CA GLU A 244 -9.22 -6.11 -20.93
C GLU A 244 -9.49 -6.74 -22.29
N GLN A 245 -9.80 -8.03 -22.34
CA GLN A 245 -10.19 -8.73 -23.57
C GLN A 245 -11.46 -8.12 -24.16
N TRP A 246 -12.49 -7.92 -23.35
CA TRP A 246 -13.73 -7.27 -23.77
C TRP A 246 -13.49 -5.87 -24.32
N ARG A 247 -12.65 -5.07 -23.64
CA ARG A 247 -12.29 -3.73 -24.12
C ARG A 247 -11.55 -3.80 -25.47
N LYS A 248 -10.67 -4.78 -25.65
CA LYS A 248 -9.92 -4.98 -26.89
C LYS A 248 -10.83 -5.44 -28.04
N GLU A 249 -11.82 -6.28 -27.75
CA GLU A 249 -12.85 -6.67 -28.72
C GLU A 249 -13.70 -5.46 -29.11
N LYS A 250 -14.17 -4.66 -28.13
CA LYS A 250 -14.89 -3.42 -28.40
C LYS A 250 -14.08 -2.41 -29.20
N GLU A 251 -12.79 -2.27 -28.92
CA GLU A 251 -11.88 -1.41 -29.68
C GLU A 251 -11.72 -1.91 -31.12
N ARG A 252 -11.65 -3.23 -31.33
CA ARG A 252 -11.62 -3.82 -32.68
C ARG A 252 -12.91 -3.57 -33.45
N GLU A 253 -14.07 -3.79 -32.84
CA GLU A 253 -15.37 -3.50 -33.43
C GLU A 253 -15.50 -2.01 -33.82
N MET A 254 -15.11 -1.11 -32.90
CA MET A 254 -15.11 0.33 -33.18
C MET A 254 -14.18 0.72 -34.32
N LYS A 255 -12.99 0.12 -34.38
CA LYS A 255 -12.02 0.37 -35.44
C LYS A 255 -12.48 -0.16 -36.79
N GLU A 256 -13.20 -1.28 -36.82
CA GLU A 256 -13.82 -1.82 -38.03
C GLU A 256 -14.91 -0.88 -38.55
N LEU A 257 -15.79 -0.40 -37.67
CA LEU A 257 -16.80 0.60 -38.04
C LEU A 257 -16.16 1.90 -38.54
N GLU A 258 -15.12 2.40 -37.88
CA GLU A 258 -14.39 3.60 -38.31
C GLU A 258 -13.71 3.38 -39.68
N ALA A 259 -13.12 2.21 -39.91
CA ALA A 259 -12.50 1.86 -41.19
C ALA A 259 -13.55 1.74 -42.32
N GLU A 260 -14.72 1.19 -42.03
CA GLU A 260 -15.83 1.10 -42.96
C GLU A 260 -16.40 2.49 -43.28
N GLU A 261 -16.58 3.35 -42.28
CA GLU A 261 -17.01 4.74 -42.47
C GLU A 261 -15.99 5.51 -43.33
N ARG A 262 -14.70 5.37 -43.03
CA ARG A 262 -13.63 6.00 -43.82
C ARG A 262 -13.60 5.49 -45.26
N SER A 263 -13.90 4.21 -45.48
CA SER A 263 -14.00 3.62 -46.81
C SER A 263 -15.24 4.12 -47.57
N LYS A 264 -16.40 4.24 -46.91
CA LYS A 264 -17.62 4.86 -47.47
C LYS A 264 -17.38 6.32 -47.85
N LYS A 265 -16.68 7.08 -46.99
CA LYS A 265 -16.32 8.47 -47.26
C LYS A 265 -15.38 8.62 -48.45
N ARG A 266 -14.46 7.67 -48.66
CA ARG A 266 -13.59 7.63 -49.84
C ARG A 266 -14.36 7.30 -51.12
N ARG A 267 -15.27 6.32 -51.09
CA ARG A 267 -16.13 5.99 -52.25
C ARG A 267 -16.99 7.18 -52.69
N ARG A 268 -17.63 7.87 -51.73
CA ARG A 268 -18.41 9.10 -52.03
C ARG A 268 -17.60 10.22 -52.67
N ARG A 269 -16.28 10.27 -52.45
CA ARG A 269 -15.39 11.25 -53.11
C ARG A 269 -14.91 10.78 -54.48
N SER A 270 -14.91 9.47 -54.75
CA SER A 270 -14.49 8.90 -56.04
C SER A 270 -15.62 8.85 -57.05
N ASP A 271 -16.88 8.69 -56.61
CA ASP A 271 -18.07 8.67 -57.48
C ASP A 271 -18.70 10.07 -57.69
N GLY A 272 -18.14 11.12 -57.07
CA GLY A 272 -18.70 12.47 -57.06
C GLY A 272 -18.08 13.46 -58.06
N ASP A 273 -16.98 13.10 -58.75
CA ASP A 273 -16.23 14.03 -59.61
C ASP A 273 -16.58 13.94 -61.10
N ASP A 274 -17.41 12.98 -61.54
CA ASP A 274 -17.74 12.80 -62.98
C ASP A 274 -19.15 13.30 -63.39
N LEU A 275 -19.95 13.84 -62.45
CA LEU A 275 -21.34 14.27 -62.73
C LEU A 275 -21.63 15.76 -62.48
N GLU A 276 -20.68 16.54 -61.93
CA GLU A 276 -20.91 17.97 -61.65
C GLU A 276 -20.49 18.91 -62.81
N ASP A 277 -19.82 18.41 -63.86
CA ASP A 277 -19.32 19.27 -64.94
C ASP A 277 -20.30 19.44 -66.14
N ASP A 278 -21.42 18.73 -66.16
CA ASP A 278 -22.38 18.76 -67.29
C ASP A 278 -23.67 19.58 -67.01
N LEU A 279 -23.85 20.10 -65.79
CA LEU A 279 -25.04 20.89 -65.40
C LEU A 279 -24.79 22.41 -65.27
N LYS A 280 -23.55 22.87 -65.46
CA LYS A 280 -23.18 24.29 -65.28
C LYS A 280 -23.01 25.07 -66.59
N GLY A 281 -23.40 24.47 -67.72
CA GLY A 281 -23.21 25.03 -69.07
C GLY A 281 -24.44 25.67 -69.70
N PHE A 282 -25.61 25.66 -69.05
CA PHE A 282 -26.87 26.16 -69.63
C PHE A 282 -27.36 27.42 -68.89
N ASP A 283 -26.85 28.58 -69.32
CA ASP A 283 -27.37 29.90 -68.95
C ASP A 283 -28.17 30.49 -70.12
N LEU A 284 -29.43 30.89 -69.86
CA LEU A 284 -30.39 31.36 -70.86
C LEU A 284 -30.07 32.75 -71.46
N ASP A 285 -29.05 33.45 -70.93
CA ASP A 285 -28.72 34.84 -71.26
C ASP A 285 -27.32 35.04 -71.88
N ARG A 286 -26.66 33.98 -72.34
CA ARG A 286 -25.30 34.10 -72.90
C ARG A 286 -25.34 34.42 -74.40
N PRO A 287 -24.90 35.61 -74.87
CA PRO A 287 -24.84 35.90 -76.29
C PRO A 287 -23.73 35.08 -76.96
N GLN A 288 -24.05 34.44 -78.08
CA GLN A 288 -23.06 33.75 -78.92
C GLN A 288 -21.92 34.71 -79.29
N LYS A 289 -20.70 34.43 -78.81
CA LYS A 289 -19.49 35.00 -79.39
C LYS A 289 -18.44 33.95 -79.69
N LYS A 290 -18.04 34.00 -80.95
CA LYS A 290 -16.89 33.37 -81.60
C LYS A 290 -15.61 33.44 -80.76
N SER A 291 -15.04 32.24 -80.58
CA SER A 291 -13.69 31.86 -80.97
C SER A 291 -12.46 32.46 -80.26
N ARG A 292 -11.49 31.55 -80.08
CA ARG A 292 -10.02 31.71 -80.13
C ARG A 292 -9.27 31.98 -78.82
N SER A 293 -8.55 30.91 -78.46
CA SER A 293 -7.11 30.86 -78.16
C SER A 293 -6.61 31.51 -76.87
N SER A 294 -5.76 30.76 -76.17
CA SER A 294 -4.45 31.20 -75.65
C SER A 294 -4.15 30.38 -74.40
N ARG A 295 -3.27 29.37 -74.52
CA ARG A 295 -1.92 29.31 -73.91
C ARG A 295 -1.96 29.01 -72.40
N ARG A 296 -1.54 27.81 -72.00
CA ARG A 296 -0.14 27.34 -71.81
C ARG A 296 0.45 27.81 -70.49
N ASP A 297 1.28 26.91 -69.96
CA ASP A 297 2.39 27.12 -69.03
C ASP A 297 2.05 27.23 -67.55
N ASP A 298 2.90 26.72 -66.66
CA ASP A 298 3.95 25.70 -66.71
C ASP A 298 4.43 25.61 -65.24
N SER A 299 5.35 24.68 -65.00
CA SER A 299 6.42 24.84 -64.01
C SER A 299 6.16 24.52 -62.53
N ASP A 300 6.73 23.38 -62.16
CA ASP A 300 7.89 23.26 -61.27
C ASP A 300 7.74 23.74 -59.82
N HIS A 301 8.04 22.84 -58.87
CA HIS A 301 9.36 22.83 -58.23
C HIS A 301 9.49 21.63 -57.27
N GLU A 302 10.45 20.77 -57.59
CA GLU A 302 11.21 20.04 -56.59
C GLU A 302 11.84 20.99 -55.56
N ARG A 303 11.97 20.57 -54.30
CA ARG A 303 13.27 20.36 -53.61
C ARG A 303 13.20 20.34 -52.08
N ASP A 304 14.20 19.63 -51.55
CA ASP A 304 14.86 19.86 -50.27
C ASP A 304 14.16 19.41 -48.99
N LYS A 305 14.22 18.08 -48.82
CA LYS A 305 14.46 17.49 -47.50
C LYS A 305 15.90 17.79 -47.10
N GLU A 306 16.09 18.77 -46.22
CA GLU A 306 16.99 18.68 -45.04
C GLU A 306 17.19 20.06 -44.41
N SER A 307 16.62 20.24 -43.22
CA SER A 307 17.31 20.78 -42.04
C SER A 307 16.31 21.41 -41.10
N ARG A 308 16.34 20.95 -39.84
CA ARG A 308 16.52 21.77 -38.64
C ARG A 308 15.94 21.05 -37.42
N ARG A 309 16.88 20.41 -36.72
CA ARG A 309 16.95 20.34 -35.26
C ARG A 309 16.19 21.49 -34.60
N ARG A 310 15.33 21.21 -33.61
CA ARG A 310 15.11 22.05 -32.43
C ARG A 310 14.35 21.30 -31.32
N HIS A 311 15.11 21.04 -30.26
CA HIS A 311 14.75 21.01 -28.84
C HIS A 311 13.50 20.27 -28.35
N ARG A 312 13.75 19.13 -27.70
CA ARG A 312 12.92 18.60 -26.62
C ARG A 312 13.01 19.53 -25.40
N HIS A 313 11.95 20.29 -25.16
CA HIS A 313 11.63 20.80 -23.82
C HIS A 313 10.20 20.37 -23.48
N ARG A 314 10.06 19.23 -22.80
CA ARG A 314 8.82 18.91 -22.07
C ARG A 314 8.88 19.63 -20.74
N ARG A 315 8.41 20.88 -20.70
CA ARG A 315 7.86 21.47 -19.48
C ARG A 315 6.35 21.24 -19.53
N ARG A 316 5.85 20.49 -18.56
CA ARG A 316 4.43 20.19 -18.39
C ARG A 316 3.95 21.00 -17.19
N SER A 317 3.37 22.15 -17.48
CA SER A 317 2.55 23.03 -16.66
C SER A 317 1.67 23.75 -17.67
N GLU A 318 0.37 23.98 -17.56
CA GLU A 318 -0.69 23.79 -16.57
C GLU A 318 -2.00 24.03 -17.37
N ARG A 319 -3.13 23.56 -16.84
CA ARG A 319 -4.49 24.13 -17.01
C ARG A 319 -5.05 24.44 -18.42
N ASP A 320 -6.10 23.69 -18.75
CA ASP A 320 -7.33 24.19 -19.38
C ASP A 320 -8.40 23.15 -19.00
N GLU A 321 -9.38 23.45 -18.15
CA GLU A 321 -10.66 24.14 -18.46
C GLU A 321 -11.41 23.55 -19.67
N GLY A 322 -12.70 23.29 -19.47
CA GLY A 322 -13.59 22.60 -20.41
C GLY A 322 -14.52 21.64 -19.67
N ASP A 323 -15.46 22.11 -18.85
CA ASP A 323 -16.71 22.76 -19.26
C ASP A 323 -17.74 21.75 -19.84
N ARG A 324 -18.97 21.83 -19.29
CA ARG A 324 -20.28 21.34 -19.78
C ARG A 324 -20.62 19.86 -19.50
N HIS A 325 -21.80 19.52 -18.96
CA HIS A 325 -23.12 19.96 -19.41
C HIS A 325 -24.20 19.98 -18.32
N ARG A 326 -25.04 21.01 -18.45
CA ARG A 326 -26.37 21.19 -17.86
C ARG A 326 -27.31 20.04 -18.21
N SER A 327 -28.03 19.53 -17.22
CA SER A 327 -29.34 18.91 -17.40
C SER A 327 -30.37 19.77 -16.65
N HIS A 328 -31.18 20.50 -17.42
CA HIS A 328 -32.40 21.13 -16.94
C HIS A 328 -33.49 20.05 -16.84
N GLN A 329 -34.00 19.81 -15.64
CA GLN A 329 -35.36 19.29 -15.46
C GLN A 329 -36.15 20.25 -14.57
N HIS A 330 -36.96 21.06 -15.25
CA HIS A 330 -38.15 21.67 -14.66
C HIS A 330 -39.15 20.57 -14.34
N ARG A 331 -39.70 20.55 -13.12
CA ARG A 331 -41.13 20.31 -12.89
C ARG A 331 -41.55 20.70 -11.46
N HIS A 332 -42.24 21.83 -11.42
CA HIS A 332 -43.45 22.17 -10.66
C HIS A 332 -43.59 21.74 -9.19
N ARG A 333 -43.62 22.78 -8.35
CA ARG A 333 -44.40 22.86 -7.10
C ARG A 333 -45.87 22.54 -7.36
N HIS A 334 -46.45 21.69 -6.53
CA HIS A 334 -47.84 21.82 -6.09
C HIS A 334 -47.85 21.91 -4.56
N ARG A 335 -48.65 22.86 -4.08
CA ARG A 335 -49.18 22.94 -2.71
C ARG A 335 -49.96 21.66 -2.39
N ASP A 336 -49.81 21.15 -1.17
CA ASP A 336 -50.80 21.30 -0.09
C ASP A 336 -50.12 21.17 1.27
#